data_AF-A0A538QYL0-F1
#
_entry.id   AF-A0A538QYL0-F1
#
_cell.length_a   1.000
_cell.length_b   1.000
_cell.length_c   1.000
_cell.angle_alpha   90.00
_cell.angle_beta   90.00
_cell.angle_gamma   90.00
#
_symmetry.space_group_name_H-M   'P 1'
#
loop_
_entity.id
_entity.type
_entity.pdbx_description
1 polymer ?
#
loop_
_entity_poly.entity_id
_entity_poly.type
_entity_poly.pdbx_seq_one_letter_code
_entity_poly.pdbx_strand_id
1 'polypeptide(L)'
;MSDDARRGIVRAVGAVIARLHDLPSDGLDALVVDWPRFVQDQIATCIERHARGGAAPAWTAAIGERLLGVASELASPVHLVPMHADVHVDHVLLDEDLSLTGLLDFGDALIGDAAYDFVTPAAFFVRGRADLLAAFFEGYGCALTPELRRRCAAYQLLHRFSQLQRDVDMLLPAQAPTSLDEALDALWPFRAP
;
A
#
# COMPACT_ATOMS: atom_id res chain seq x y z
N MET A 1 2.08 -22.06 -8.99
CA MET A 1 2.35 -20.88 -9.83
C MET A 1 3.85 -20.59 -9.80
N SER A 2 4.47 -20.38 -10.96
CA SER A 2 5.90 -20.04 -11.05
C SER A 2 6.18 -18.61 -10.57
N ASP A 3 7.44 -18.30 -10.27
CA ASP A 3 7.86 -16.95 -9.91
C ASP A 3 7.67 -15.94 -11.06
N ASP A 4 7.84 -16.38 -12.32
CA ASP A 4 7.56 -15.55 -13.50
C ASP A 4 6.07 -15.21 -13.61
N ALA A 5 5.19 -16.18 -13.41
CA ALA A 5 3.75 -15.95 -13.41
C ALA A 5 3.34 -14.99 -12.29
N ARG A 6 3.93 -15.13 -11.10
CA ARG A 6 3.70 -14.19 -9.99
C ARG A 6 4.15 -12.77 -10.36
N ARG A 7 5.35 -12.59 -10.90
CA ARG A 7 5.81 -11.28 -11.40
C ARG A 7 4.89 -10.71 -12.47
N GLY A 8 4.41 -11.55 -13.39
CA GLY A 8 3.44 -11.16 -14.43
C GLY A 8 2.16 -10.59 -13.84
N ILE A 9 1.56 -11.29 -12.88
CA ILE A 9 0.34 -10.83 -12.19
C ILE A 9 0.60 -9.53 -11.43
N VAL A 10 1.68 -9.45 -10.65
CA VAL A 10 1.99 -8.24 -9.87
C VAL A 10 2.24 -7.02 -10.76
N ARG A 11 2.89 -7.21 -11.92
CA ARG A 11 3.03 -6.17 -12.94
C ARG A 11 1.68 -5.76 -13.52
N ALA A 12 0.81 -6.72 -13.82
CA ALA A 12 -0.54 -6.44 -14.33
C ALA A 12 -1.38 -5.66 -13.31
N VAL A 13 -1.28 -6.00 -12.01
CA VAL A 13 -1.92 -5.25 -10.92
C VAL A 13 -1.43 -3.80 -10.90
N GLY A 14 -0.11 -3.57 -10.96
CA GLY A 14 0.45 -2.21 -11.05
C GLY A 14 -0.10 -1.43 -12.25
N ALA A 15 -0.19 -2.07 -13.43
CA ALA A 15 -0.71 -1.44 -14.64
C ALA A 15 -2.21 -1.11 -14.55
N VAL A 16 -3.01 -1.95 -13.90
CA VAL A 16 -4.44 -1.67 -13.69
C VAL A 16 -4.63 -0.51 -12.71
N ILE A 17 -3.87 -0.46 -11.62
CA ILE A 17 -3.92 0.66 -10.66
C ILE A 17 -3.50 1.96 -11.35
N ALA A 18 -2.44 1.94 -12.19
CA ALA A 18 -2.05 3.12 -12.96
C ALA A 18 -3.18 3.63 -13.88
N ARG A 19 -3.89 2.71 -14.56
CA ARG A 19 -5.05 3.06 -15.39
C ARG A 19 -6.22 3.61 -14.58
N LEU A 20 -6.45 3.08 -13.38
CA LEU A 20 -7.47 3.59 -12.46
C LEU A 20 -7.14 5.02 -12.02
N HIS A 21 -5.88 5.26 -11.66
CA HIS A 21 -5.40 6.58 -11.22
C HIS A 21 -5.42 7.64 -12.32
N ASP A 22 -5.37 7.24 -13.60
CA ASP A 22 -5.43 8.13 -14.77
C ASP A 22 -6.87 8.46 -15.22
N LEU A 23 -7.89 7.84 -14.59
CA LEU A 23 -9.28 8.14 -14.93
C LEU A 23 -9.63 9.60 -14.56
N PRO A 24 -10.49 10.27 -15.35
CA PRO A 24 -11.05 11.55 -14.97
C PRO A 24 -11.90 11.39 -13.70
N SER A 25 -11.86 12.38 -12.82
CA SER A 25 -12.67 12.42 -11.60
C SER A 25 -14.07 13.02 -11.82
N ASP A 26 -14.40 13.43 -13.03
CA ASP A 26 -15.71 13.98 -13.39
C ASP A 26 -16.83 12.98 -13.07
N GLY A 27 -17.79 13.39 -12.25
CA GLY A 27 -18.91 12.55 -11.82
C GLY A 27 -18.58 11.55 -10.71
N LEU A 28 -17.38 11.62 -10.11
CA LEU A 28 -16.98 10.81 -8.95
C LEU A 28 -17.11 11.57 -7.63
N ASP A 29 -18.01 12.56 -7.55
CA ASP A 29 -18.19 13.42 -6.36
C ASP A 29 -18.45 12.63 -5.07
N ALA A 30 -19.11 11.48 -5.18
CA ALA A 30 -19.39 10.59 -4.05
C ALA A 30 -18.13 9.93 -3.45
N LEU A 31 -17.03 9.88 -4.19
CA LEU A 31 -15.75 9.31 -3.74
C LEU A 31 -14.83 10.36 -3.11
N VAL A 32 -15.16 11.65 -3.24
CA VAL A 32 -14.34 12.75 -2.71
C VAL A 32 -14.46 12.80 -1.19
N VAL A 33 -13.31 12.81 -0.53
CA VAL A 33 -13.21 13.01 0.92
C VAL A 33 -12.39 14.27 1.22
N ASP A 34 -12.58 14.82 2.41
CA ASP A 34 -11.61 15.76 2.98
C ASP A 34 -10.32 14.99 3.29
N TRP A 35 -9.41 14.94 2.31
CA TRP A 35 -8.18 14.14 2.40
C TRP A 35 -7.29 14.54 3.58
N PRO A 36 -7.02 15.84 3.84
CA PRO A 36 -6.31 16.24 5.05
C PRO A 36 -6.96 15.69 6.32
N ARG A 37 -8.28 15.80 6.45
CA ARG A 37 -9.00 15.25 7.61
C ARG A 37 -8.94 13.73 7.68
N PHE A 38 -9.10 13.04 6.55
CA PHE A 38 -8.97 11.58 6.48
C PHE A 38 -7.62 11.12 7.00
N VAL A 39 -6.52 11.76 6.58
CA VAL A 39 -5.16 11.46 7.07
C VAL A 39 -5.04 11.73 8.57
N GLN A 40 -5.60 12.84 9.07
CA GLN A 40 -5.61 13.11 10.53
C GLN A 40 -6.37 12.05 11.32
N ASP A 41 -7.52 11.60 10.82
CA ASP A 41 -8.31 10.54 11.45
C ASP A 41 -7.55 9.20 11.45
N GLN A 42 -6.79 8.91 10.39
CA GLN A 42 -5.91 7.73 10.35
C GLN A 42 -4.76 7.85 11.36
N ILE A 43 -4.13 9.03 11.49
CA ILE A 43 -3.05 9.26 12.46
C ILE A 43 -3.58 9.07 13.89
N ALA A 44 -4.75 9.63 14.20
CA ALA A 44 -5.36 9.55 15.52
C ALA A 44 -5.70 8.13 15.96
N THR A 45 -5.93 7.20 15.02
CA THR A 45 -6.41 5.85 15.31
C THR A 45 -5.39 4.74 15.03
N CYS A 46 -4.30 5.02 14.29
CA CYS A 46 -3.36 4.00 13.82
C CYS A 46 -2.69 3.19 14.95
N ILE A 47 -2.26 3.86 16.03
CA ILE A 47 -1.58 3.20 17.15
C ILE A 47 -2.49 2.17 17.81
N GLU A 48 -3.74 2.55 18.11
CA GLU A 48 -4.72 1.63 18.71
C GLU A 48 -5.06 0.49 17.74
N ARG A 49 -5.27 0.78 16.45
CA ARG A 49 -5.53 -0.24 15.43
C ARG A 49 -4.41 -1.29 15.38
N HIS A 50 -3.16 -0.86 15.34
CA HIS A 50 -2.02 -1.78 15.31
C HIS A 50 -1.85 -2.56 16.61
N ALA A 51 -2.05 -1.93 17.77
CA ALA A 51 -2.02 -2.61 19.06
C ALA A 51 -3.10 -3.70 19.14
N ARG A 52 -4.34 -3.41 18.72
CA ARG A 52 -5.44 -4.39 18.64
C ARG A 52 -5.16 -5.52 17.65
N GLY A 53 -4.43 -5.22 16.58
CA GLY A 53 -3.94 -6.19 15.60
C GLY A 53 -2.73 -7.01 16.07
N GLY A 54 -2.29 -6.86 17.32
CA GLY A 54 -1.22 -7.67 17.92
C GLY A 54 0.19 -7.16 17.66
N ALA A 55 0.37 -5.94 17.14
CA ALA A 55 1.70 -5.36 16.98
C ALA A 55 2.42 -5.22 18.33
N ALA A 56 3.72 -5.51 18.34
CA ALA A 56 4.53 -5.42 19.56
C ALA A 56 4.46 -4.01 20.18
N PRO A 57 4.39 -3.86 21.52
CA PRO A 57 4.33 -2.54 22.17
C PRO A 57 5.47 -1.61 21.74
N ALA A 58 6.68 -2.16 21.57
CA ALA A 58 7.84 -1.42 21.08
C ALA A 58 7.63 -0.82 19.68
N TRP A 59 6.92 -1.51 18.78
CA TRP A 59 6.59 -0.97 17.46
C TRP A 59 5.59 0.15 17.57
N THR A 60 4.50 -0.06 18.32
CA THR A 60 3.44 0.95 18.47
C THR A 60 3.95 2.24 19.12
N ALA A 61 4.89 2.14 20.06
CA ALA A 61 5.54 3.29 20.68
C ALA A 61 6.41 4.11 19.70
N ALA A 62 6.95 3.48 18.66
CA ALA A 62 7.81 4.13 17.66
C ALA A 62 7.03 4.78 16.49
N ILE A 63 5.73 4.49 16.35
CA ILE A 63 4.91 4.99 15.23
C ILE A 63 4.88 6.52 15.16
N GLY A 64 4.71 7.18 16.32
CA GLY A 64 4.62 8.64 16.37
C GLY A 64 5.88 9.34 15.84
N GLU A 65 7.06 8.83 16.21
CA GLU A 65 8.35 9.31 15.69
C GLU A 65 8.47 9.08 14.19
N ARG A 66 8.04 7.90 13.71
CA ARG A 66 8.12 7.57 12.28
C ARG A 66 7.22 8.43 11.40
N LEU A 67 6.09 8.91 11.93
CA LEU A 67 5.17 9.80 11.24
C LEU A 67 5.59 11.28 11.29
N LEU A 68 6.54 11.63 12.15
CA LEU A 68 7.04 12.99 12.28
C LEU A 68 7.67 13.46 10.95
N GLY A 69 7.29 14.65 10.50
CA GLY A 69 7.77 15.24 9.25
C GLY A 69 7.05 14.76 7.98
N VAL A 70 6.65 13.48 7.90
CA VAL A 70 5.95 12.96 6.71
C VAL A 70 4.43 13.17 6.78
N ALA A 71 3.82 13.19 7.98
CA ALA A 71 2.38 13.32 8.14
C ALA A 71 1.77 14.56 7.45
N SER A 72 2.46 15.71 7.52
CA SER A 72 2.03 16.94 6.82
C SER A 72 2.11 16.82 5.31
N GLU A 73 3.10 16.10 4.78
CA GLU A 73 3.24 15.83 3.34
C GLU A 73 2.07 14.96 2.85
N LEU A 74 1.72 13.92 3.61
CA LEU A 74 0.62 13.01 3.27
C LEU A 74 -0.75 13.71 3.33
N ALA A 75 -0.93 14.66 4.24
CA ALA A 75 -2.17 15.43 4.36
C ALA A 75 -2.34 16.47 3.24
N SER A 76 -1.31 16.77 2.45
CA SER A 76 -1.34 17.76 1.37
C SER A 76 -0.66 17.23 0.09
N PRO A 77 -1.19 16.16 -0.52
CA PRO A 77 -0.60 15.60 -1.73
C PRO A 77 -0.76 16.57 -2.90
N VAL A 78 0.20 16.54 -3.83
CA VAL A 78 0.22 17.42 -5.01
C VAL A 78 -0.99 17.17 -5.92
N HIS A 79 -1.39 15.91 -6.05
CA HIS A 79 -2.53 15.47 -6.86
C HIS A 79 -3.29 14.36 -6.13
N LEU A 80 -4.61 14.37 -6.30
CA LEU A 80 -5.50 13.30 -5.86
C LEU A 80 -6.02 12.56 -7.09
N VAL A 81 -6.19 11.24 -6.98
CA VAL A 81 -6.61 10.35 -8.06
C VAL A 81 -7.75 9.45 -7.61
N PRO A 82 -8.60 8.94 -8.53
CA PRO A 82 -9.48 7.82 -8.22
C PRO A 82 -8.65 6.61 -7.82
N MET A 83 -8.95 6.02 -6.67
CA MET A 83 -8.23 4.87 -6.13
C MET A 83 -9.20 3.82 -5.59
N HIS A 84 -8.76 2.56 -5.56
CA HIS A 84 -9.56 1.46 -5.06
C HIS A 84 -9.48 1.33 -3.54
N ALA A 85 -8.31 1.63 -2.96
CA ALA A 85 -7.97 1.57 -1.54
C ALA A 85 -8.01 0.17 -0.90
N ASP A 86 -8.16 -0.90 -1.69
CA ASP A 86 -8.20 -2.29 -1.19
C ASP A 86 -7.91 -3.36 -2.26
N VAL A 87 -6.91 -3.12 -3.12
CA VAL A 87 -6.50 -4.11 -4.13
C VAL A 87 -5.71 -5.24 -3.46
N HIS A 88 -6.33 -6.41 -3.29
CA HIS A 88 -5.69 -7.64 -2.82
C HIS A 88 -6.17 -8.88 -3.59
N VAL A 89 -5.66 -10.06 -3.21
CA VAL A 89 -5.81 -11.32 -3.96
C VAL A 89 -7.26 -11.76 -4.20
N ASP A 90 -8.21 -11.37 -3.34
CA ASP A 90 -9.62 -11.74 -3.47
C ASP A 90 -10.42 -10.76 -4.34
N HIS A 91 -9.85 -9.58 -4.65
CA HIS A 91 -10.48 -8.54 -5.46
C HIS A 91 -9.97 -8.52 -6.91
N VAL A 92 -8.98 -9.36 -7.24
CA VAL A 92 -8.40 -9.46 -8.58
C VAL A 92 -8.89 -10.73 -9.27
N LEU A 93 -9.47 -10.57 -10.46
CA LEU A 93 -9.90 -11.68 -11.29
C LEU A 93 -8.82 -12.09 -12.28
N LEU A 94 -8.53 -13.38 -12.33
CA LEU A 94 -7.64 -14.00 -13.30
C LEU A 94 -8.42 -14.99 -14.16
N ASP A 95 -8.08 -15.11 -15.44
CA ASP A 95 -8.54 -16.21 -16.29
C ASP A 95 -7.69 -17.48 -16.12
N GLU A 96 -7.97 -18.51 -16.93
CA GLU A 96 -7.25 -19.80 -16.90
C GLU A 96 -5.75 -19.66 -17.25
N ASP A 97 -5.39 -18.63 -18.02
CA ASP A 97 -4.01 -18.33 -18.42
C ASP A 97 -3.30 -17.40 -17.42
N LEU A 98 -3.92 -17.10 -16.27
CA LEU A 98 -3.44 -16.18 -15.24
C LEU A 98 -3.33 -14.72 -15.71
N SER A 99 -4.12 -14.33 -16.72
CA SER A 99 -4.24 -12.94 -17.15
C SER A 99 -5.24 -12.19 -16.29
N LEU A 100 -4.90 -10.97 -15.88
CA LEU A 100 -5.80 -10.12 -15.09
C LEU A 100 -6.95 -9.62 -15.97
N THR A 101 -8.18 -10.00 -15.63
CA THR A 101 -9.39 -9.69 -16.40
C THR A 101 -10.35 -8.73 -15.71
N GLY A 102 -10.22 -8.51 -14.40
CA GLY A 102 -11.09 -7.57 -13.68
C GLY A 102 -10.60 -7.23 -12.27
N LEU A 103 -11.20 -6.17 -11.74
CA LEU A 103 -11.08 -5.70 -10.36
C LEU A 103 -12.50 -5.61 -9.78
N LEU A 104 -12.68 -6.09 -8.56
CA LEU A 104 -13.95 -6.17 -7.85
C LEU A 104 -13.92 -5.36 -6.56
N ASP A 105 -15.10 -5.07 -6.03
CA ASP A 105 -15.32 -4.45 -4.70
C ASP A 105 -14.76 -3.03 -4.52
N PHE A 106 -15.38 -2.08 -5.22
CA PHE A 106 -15.11 -0.64 -5.06
C PHE A 106 -15.83 -0.03 -3.84
N GLY A 107 -16.29 -0.83 -2.87
CA GLY A 107 -16.98 -0.32 -1.66
C GLY A 107 -16.13 0.66 -0.85
N ASP A 108 -14.82 0.57 -1.05
CA ASP A 108 -13.79 1.30 -0.33
C ASP A 108 -13.09 2.38 -1.18
N ALA A 109 -13.49 2.54 -2.44
CA ALA A 109 -12.90 3.48 -3.38
C ALA A 109 -13.05 4.94 -2.93
N LEU A 110 -12.03 5.75 -3.24
CA LEU A 110 -11.94 7.16 -2.84
C LEU A 110 -11.25 7.99 -3.93
N ILE A 111 -11.36 9.32 -3.85
CA ILE A 111 -10.39 10.23 -4.48
C ILE A 111 -9.32 10.57 -3.43
N GLY A 112 -8.08 10.12 -3.64
CA GLY A 112 -7.02 10.17 -2.63
C GLY A 112 -5.60 10.25 -3.19
N ASP A 113 -4.60 10.23 -2.31
CA ASP A 113 -3.19 10.14 -2.72
C ASP A 113 -2.91 8.74 -3.30
N ALA A 114 -2.38 8.68 -4.52
CA ALA A 114 -2.03 7.44 -5.22
C ALA A 114 -1.20 6.47 -4.36
N ALA A 115 -0.27 6.98 -3.54
CA ALA A 115 0.60 6.14 -2.73
C ALA A 115 -0.14 5.38 -1.61
N TYR A 116 -1.35 5.81 -1.24
CA TYR A 116 -2.21 5.09 -0.30
C TYR A 116 -2.65 3.75 -0.89
N ASP A 117 -2.99 3.71 -2.19
CA ASP A 117 -3.50 2.51 -2.90
C ASP A 117 -2.41 1.44 -3.13
N PHE A 118 -1.14 1.75 -2.87
CA PHE A 118 -0.03 0.80 -3.02
C PHE A 118 0.11 -0.13 -1.82
N VAL A 119 -0.52 0.18 -0.68
CA VAL A 119 -0.33 -0.55 0.57
C VAL A 119 -0.87 -1.98 0.49
N THR A 120 -2.09 -2.17 -0.01
CA THR A 120 -2.68 -3.51 -0.08
C THR A 120 -2.00 -4.39 -1.13
N PRO A 121 -1.61 -3.91 -2.33
CA PRO A 121 -0.77 -4.71 -3.22
C PRO A 121 0.58 -5.10 -2.60
N ALA A 122 1.22 -4.17 -1.87
CA ALA A 122 2.48 -4.45 -1.21
C ALA A 122 2.32 -5.56 -0.13
N ALA A 123 1.28 -5.48 0.68
CA ALA A 123 1.03 -6.46 1.74
C ALA A 123 0.64 -7.84 1.20
N PHE A 124 -0.25 -7.91 0.19
CA PHE A 124 -0.86 -9.18 -0.22
C PHE A 124 -0.21 -9.85 -1.44
N PHE A 125 0.27 -9.06 -2.41
CA PHE A 125 0.90 -9.58 -3.61
C PHE A 125 2.43 -9.60 -3.49
N VAL A 126 3.03 -8.49 -3.06
CA VAL A 126 4.49 -8.34 -3.00
C VAL A 126 5.10 -9.10 -1.82
N ARG A 127 4.50 -9.00 -0.63
CA ARG A 127 4.88 -9.77 0.57
C ARG A 127 6.38 -9.65 0.90
N GLY A 128 6.94 -8.44 0.78
CA GLY A 128 8.35 -8.15 1.06
C GLY A 128 9.36 -8.69 0.05
N ARG A 129 8.92 -9.20 -1.10
CA ARG A 129 9.81 -9.63 -2.18
C ARG A 129 10.20 -8.47 -3.08
N ALA A 130 11.49 -8.12 -3.08
CA ALA A 130 12.02 -7.03 -3.89
C ALA A 130 11.76 -7.19 -5.40
N ASP A 131 11.79 -8.42 -5.93
CA ASP A 131 11.51 -8.68 -7.34
C ASP A 131 10.03 -8.46 -7.72
N LEU A 132 9.11 -8.72 -6.79
CA LEU A 132 7.69 -8.44 -6.97
C LEU A 132 7.39 -6.95 -6.81
N LEU A 133 8.04 -6.28 -5.85
CA LEU A 133 7.90 -4.83 -5.69
C LEU A 133 8.39 -4.09 -6.94
N ALA A 134 9.52 -4.53 -7.51
CA ALA A 134 10.02 -4.00 -8.77
C ALA A 134 9.02 -4.24 -9.92
N ALA A 135 8.45 -5.44 -10.04
CA ALA A 135 7.44 -5.74 -11.05
C ALA A 135 6.17 -4.90 -10.89
N PHE A 136 5.72 -4.64 -9.65
CA PHE A 136 4.58 -3.77 -9.36
C PHE A 136 4.82 -2.35 -9.89
N PHE A 137 5.94 -1.74 -9.52
CA PHE A 137 6.28 -0.38 -9.93
C PHE A 137 6.61 -0.27 -11.42
N GLU A 138 7.22 -1.30 -12.01
CA GLU A 138 7.38 -1.43 -13.46
C GLU A 138 6.02 -1.38 -14.17
N GLY A 139 5.04 -2.15 -13.68
CA GLY A 139 3.68 -2.17 -14.22
C GLY A 139 2.95 -0.86 -14.01
N TYR A 140 3.12 -0.23 -12.84
CA TYR A 140 2.56 1.08 -12.53
C TYR A 140 3.17 2.20 -13.40
N GLY A 141 4.38 1.98 -13.94
CA GLY A 141 5.06 2.93 -14.82
C GLY A 141 5.85 4.01 -14.08
N CYS A 142 6.27 3.76 -12.84
CA CYS A 142 7.14 4.67 -12.10
C CYS A 142 8.30 3.94 -11.39
N ALA A 143 9.35 4.68 -11.02
CA ALA A 143 10.41 4.15 -10.20
C ALA A 143 10.09 4.32 -8.72
N LEU A 144 10.31 3.29 -7.92
CA LEU A 144 10.31 3.42 -6.46
C LEU A 144 11.54 4.26 -6.06
N THR A 145 11.35 5.52 -5.69
CA THR A 145 12.41 6.37 -5.15
C THR A 145 12.48 6.23 -3.62
N PRO A 146 13.57 6.65 -2.97
CA PRO A 146 13.63 6.70 -1.49
C PRO A 146 12.49 7.52 -0.88
N GLU A 147 12.12 8.61 -1.56
CA GLU A 147 11.03 9.50 -1.21
C GLU A 147 9.67 8.79 -1.26
N LEU A 148 9.37 8.15 -2.40
CA LEU A 148 8.13 7.39 -2.56
C LEU A 148 8.07 6.22 -1.57
N ARG A 149 9.19 5.52 -1.36
CA ARG A 149 9.27 4.44 -0.39
C ARG A 149 8.97 4.92 1.03
N ARG A 150 9.48 6.11 1.42
CA ARG A 150 9.17 6.71 2.73
C ARG A 150 7.67 6.97 2.86
N ARG A 151 7.04 7.53 1.83
CA ARG A 151 5.58 7.79 1.81
C ARG A 151 4.78 6.49 1.88
N CYS A 152 5.14 5.48 1.11
CA CYS A 152 4.50 4.16 1.15
C CYS A 152 4.62 3.51 2.54
N ALA A 153 5.79 3.57 3.16
CA ALA A 153 5.99 3.05 4.51
C ALA A 153 5.19 3.81 5.57
N ALA A 154 5.01 5.13 5.41
CA ALA A 154 4.13 5.91 6.27
C ALA A 154 2.66 5.56 6.04
N TYR A 155 2.22 5.41 4.78
CA TYR A 155 0.89 4.92 4.46
C TYR A 155 0.65 3.49 4.93
N GLN A 156 1.68 2.64 5.00
CA GLN A 156 1.55 1.32 5.65
C GLN A 156 1.08 1.47 7.10
N LEU A 157 1.54 2.49 7.83
CA LEU A 157 1.08 2.74 9.21
C LEU A 157 -0.31 3.35 9.24
N LEU A 158 -0.68 4.15 8.24
CA LEU A 158 -1.93 4.91 8.23
C LEU A 158 -3.10 4.18 7.57
N HIS A 159 -2.84 3.23 6.67
CA HIS A 159 -3.88 2.56 5.90
C HIS A 159 -4.90 1.86 6.80
N ARG A 160 -6.19 2.10 6.57
CA ARG A 160 -7.26 1.64 7.46
C ARG A 160 -7.33 0.12 7.64
N PHE A 161 -6.89 -0.63 6.63
CA PHE A 161 -6.83 -2.11 6.65
C PHE A 161 -5.48 -2.67 7.07
N SER A 162 -4.46 -1.81 7.23
CA SER A 162 -3.15 -2.26 7.66
C SER A 162 -3.17 -2.68 9.11
N GLN A 163 -2.59 -3.85 9.35
CA GLN A 163 -2.32 -4.38 10.67
C GLN A 163 -0.88 -4.89 10.64
N LEU A 164 0.06 -4.11 11.18
CA LEU A 164 1.49 -4.37 11.04
C LEU A 164 1.90 -5.80 11.35
N GLN A 165 1.36 -6.41 12.41
CA GLN A 165 1.68 -7.80 12.75
C GLN A 165 1.24 -8.76 11.64
N ARG A 166 -0.01 -8.66 11.18
CA ARG A 166 -0.54 -9.44 10.04
C ARG A 166 0.30 -9.24 8.78
N ASP A 167 0.64 -7.99 8.47
CA ASP A 167 1.41 -7.66 7.27
C ASP A 167 2.83 -8.26 7.32
N VAL A 168 3.48 -8.23 8.50
CA VAL A 168 4.77 -8.89 8.74
C VAL A 168 4.65 -10.42 8.66
N ASP A 169 3.60 -11.01 9.24
CA ASP A 169 3.38 -12.45 9.20
C ASP A 169 3.16 -12.97 7.76
N MET A 170 2.73 -12.09 6.86
CA MET A 170 2.60 -12.41 5.44
C MET A 170 3.92 -12.34 4.66
N LEU A 171 5.03 -11.84 5.21
CA LEU A 171 6.29 -11.71 4.46
C LEU A 171 6.80 -13.06 3.88
N LEU A 172 7.45 -13.00 2.71
CA LEU A 172 8.08 -14.13 2.04
C LEU A 172 9.55 -13.84 1.64
N PRO A 173 10.53 -14.60 2.17
CA PRO A 173 10.38 -15.58 3.24
C PRO A 173 9.88 -14.94 4.53
N ALA A 174 9.36 -15.75 5.46
CA ALA A 174 8.94 -15.25 6.77
C ALA A 174 10.11 -14.56 7.47
N GLN A 175 9.84 -13.39 8.05
CA GLN A 175 10.80 -12.59 8.79
C GLN A 175 10.22 -12.28 10.17
N ALA A 176 11.10 -12.12 11.15
CA ALA A 176 10.74 -11.74 12.52
C ALA A 176 11.47 -10.44 12.87
N PRO A 177 11.05 -9.29 12.30
CA PRO A 177 11.66 -8.00 12.62
C PRO A 177 11.56 -7.74 14.12
N THR A 178 12.59 -7.10 14.67
CA THR A 178 12.68 -6.79 16.10
C THR A 178 12.33 -5.33 16.39
N SER A 179 12.30 -4.48 15.36
CA SER A 179 11.94 -3.06 15.43
C SER A 179 10.90 -2.66 14.37
N LEU A 180 10.29 -1.49 14.55
CA LEU A 180 9.36 -0.93 13.57
C LEU A 180 10.06 -0.65 12.23
N ASP A 181 11.29 -0.13 12.27
CA ASP A 181 12.04 0.17 11.05
C ASP A 181 12.39 -1.11 10.29
N GLU A 182 12.82 -2.17 10.97
CA GLU A 182 13.05 -3.48 10.34
C GLU A 182 11.76 -4.03 9.70
N ALA A 183 10.61 -3.86 10.37
CA ALA A 183 9.33 -4.28 9.82
C ALA A 183 8.96 -3.49 8.55
N LEU A 184 9.11 -2.16 8.56
CA LEU A 184 8.83 -1.33 7.40
C LEU A 184 9.82 -1.56 6.26
N ASP A 185 11.11 -1.81 6.55
CA ASP A 185 12.14 -2.15 5.58
C ASP A 185 11.88 -3.52 4.94
N ALA A 186 11.38 -4.49 5.71
CA ALA A 186 10.97 -5.78 5.19
C ALA A 186 9.70 -5.71 4.33
N LEU A 187 8.73 -4.88 4.70
CA LEU A 187 7.49 -4.68 3.92
C LEU A 187 7.72 -3.89 2.63
N TRP A 188 8.63 -2.91 2.68
CA TRP A 188 8.99 -2.04 1.56
C TRP A 188 10.48 -2.15 1.22
N PRO A 189 10.94 -3.31 0.72
CA PRO A 189 12.34 -3.54 0.43
C PRO A 189 12.81 -2.62 -0.70
N PHE A 190 13.64 -1.65 -0.34
CA PHE A 190 14.27 -0.75 -1.29
C PHE A 190 15.76 -1.02 -1.39
N ARG A 191 16.26 -1.21 -2.62
CA ARG A 191 17.69 -1.24 -2.90
C ARG A 191 18.01 0.02 -3.70
N ALA A 192 18.85 0.88 -3.13
CA ALA A 192 19.44 1.94 -3.93
C ALA A 192 20.24 1.30 -5.08
N PRO A 193 20.25 1.91 -6.28
CA PRO A 193 21.06 1.43 -7.40
C PRO A 193 22.56 1.43 -7.07
#